data_AF-A0ABD5UXN5-F1
#
_entry.id   AF-A0ABD5UXN5-F1
#
_cell.length_a   1.000
_cell.length_b   1.000
_cell.length_c   1.000
_cell.angle_alpha   90.00
_cell.angle_beta   90.00
_cell.angle_gamma   90.00
#
_symmetry.space_group_name_H-M   'P 1'
#
loop_
_entity.id
_entity.type
_entity.pdbx_description
1 polymer ?
#
loop_
_entity_poly.entity_id
_entity_poly.type
_entity_poly.pdbx_seq_one_letter_code
_entity_poly.pdbx_strand_id
1 'polypeptide(L)'
;MTIALAEALEGAQYVSFSDDRRVMAVWYGAHTVTFFLVEDPSAIAVVESVRIGEYAFGETSREDARETVRSTFEEYRNGID
;
A
#
# COMPACT_ATOMS: atom_id res chain seq x y z
N MET A 1 -14.96 4.92 2.54
CA MET A 1 -15.43 3.65 1.95
C MET A 1 -14.65 2.53 2.65
N THR A 2 -15.33 1.48 3.10
CA THR A 2 -14.70 0.34 3.78
C THR A 2 -14.87 -0.92 2.94
N ILE A 3 -13.87 -1.80 2.96
CA ILE A 3 -13.87 -3.08 2.25
C ILE A 3 -13.33 -4.18 3.17
N ALA A 4 -13.57 -5.45 2.86
CA ALA A 4 -12.92 -6.52 3.61
C ALA A 4 -11.42 -6.58 3.30
N LEU A 5 -10.61 -6.99 4.28
CA LEU A 5 -9.17 -7.18 4.07
C LEU A 5 -8.89 -8.17 2.92
N ALA A 6 -9.67 -9.24 2.82
CA ALA A 6 -9.53 -10.22 1.74
C ALA A 6 -9.74 -9.59 0.35
N GLU A 7 -10.71 -8.68 0.21
CA GLU A 7 -10.97 -7.97 -1.04
C GLU A 7 -9.81 -7.02 -1.38
N ALA A 8 -9.24 -6.33 -0.38
CA ALA A 8 -8.08 -5.46 -0.57
C ALA A 8 -6.81 -6.22 -0.95
N LEU A 9 -6.74 -7.52 -0.67
CA LEU A 9 -5.60 -8.35 -1.04
C LEU A 9 -5.80 -9.02 -2.41
N GLU A 10 -7.02 -8.98 -2.97
CA GLU A 10 -7.30 -9.57 -4.28
C GLU A 10 -6.55 -8.80 -5.38
N GLY A 11 -5.70 -9.51 -6.13
CA GLY A 11 -4.87 -8.89 -7.17
C GLY A 11 -3.69 -8.06 -6.65
N ALA A 12 -3.43 -8.04 -5.34
CA ALA A 12 -2.26 -7.38 -4.77
C ALA A 12 -0.97 -8.06 -5.25
N GLN A 13 -0.07 -7.28 -5.83
CA GLN A 13 1.28 -7.71 -6.23
C GLN A 13 2.27 -7.61 -5.07
N TYR A 14 2.08 -6.63 -4.19
CA TYR A 14 2.89 -6.43 -3.00
C TYR A 14 2.06 -5.81 -1.87
N VAL A 15 2.35 -6.24 -0.64
CA VAL A 15 1.67 -5.78 0.57
C VAL A 15 2.71 -5.53 1.66
N SER A 16 2.58 -4.41 2.37
CA SER A 16 3.39 -4.10 3.55
C SER A 16 2.50 -3.58 4.67
N PHE A 17 2.84 -3.93 5.90
CA PHE A 17 2.15 -3.46 7.10
C PHE A 17 3.05 -2.54 7.93
N SER A 18 2.45 -1.63 8.69
CA SER A 18 3.14 -0.98 9.82
C SER A 18 3.50 -2.02 10.88
N ASP A 19 4.49 -1.69 11.71
CA ASP A 19 4.93 -2.53 12.83
C ASP A 19 3.77 -2.80 13.81
N ASP A 20 2.95 -1.78 14.06
CA ASP A 20 1.72 -1.83 14.86
C ASP A 20 0.53 -2.51 14.17
N ARG A 21 0.68 -2.89 12.88
CA ARG A 21 -0.34 -3.51 12.03
C ARG A 21 -1.63 -2.71 11.80
N ARG A 22 -1.67 -1.42 12.12
CA ARG A 22 -2.83 -0.55 11.88
C ARG A 22 -2.87 0.03 10.48
N VAL A 23 -1.75 0.08 9.77
CA VAL A 23 -1.70 0.60 8.40
C VAL A 23 -1.18 -0.48 7.47
N MET A 24 -1.85 -0.63 6.33
CA MET A 24 -1.47 -1.54 5.26
C MET A 24 -1.31 -0.76 3.95
N ALA A 25 -0.16 -0.90 3.31
CA ALA A 25 0.04 -0.46 1.94
C ALA A 25 -0.10 -1.65 0.98
N VAL A 26 -0.90 -1.45 -0.06
CA VAL A 26 -1.12 -2.43 -1.11
C VAL A 26 -0.75 -1.83 -2.45
N TRP A 27 0.02 -2.61 -3.21
CA TRP A 27 0.35 -2.30 -4.59
C TRP A 27 -0.23 -3.37 -5.51
N TYR A 28 -1.09 -2.97 -6.44
CA TYR A 28 -1.78 -3.86 -7.39
C TYR A 28 -1.05 -3.99 -8.74
N GLY A 29 0.21 -3.51 -8.83
CA GLY A 29 0.96 -3.48 -10.09
C GLY A 29 0.70 -2.25 -10.97
N ALA A 30 -0.17 -1.33 -10.55
CA ALA A 30 -0.41 -0.05 -11.24
C ALA A 30 0.55 1.05 -10.75
N HIS A 31 0.45 2.26 -11.28
CA HIS A 31 1.28 3.42 -10.87
C HIS A 31 0.91 4.04 -9.51
N THR A 32 0.17 3.30 -8.68
CA THR A 32 -0.40 3.78 -7.42
C THR A 32 -0.24 2.75 -6.31
N VAL A 33 0.08 3.23 -5.12
CA VAL A 33 0.02 2.47 -3.87
C VAL A 33 -1.18 2.96 -3.08
N THR A 34 -2.04 2.04 -2.65
CA THR A 34 -3.21 2.36 -1.82
C THR A 34 -2.91 2.02 -0.37
N PHE A 35 -3.18 2.96 0.52
CA PHE A 35 -3.03 2.82 1.96
C PHE A 35 -4.38 2.56 2.61
N PHE A 36 -4.39 1.65 3.57
CA PHE A 36 -5.57 1.22 4.31
C PHE A 36 -5.32 1.29 5.81
N LEU A 37 -6.34 1.69 6.56
CA LEU A 37 -6.40 1.54 8.02
C LEU A 37 -7.03 0.20 8.34
N VAL A 38 -6.30 -0.61 9.11
CA VAL A 38 -6.65 -1.96 9.54
C VAL A 38 -6.99 -1.92 11.03
N GLU A 39 -8.11 -1.27 11.36
CA GLU A 39 -8.66 -1.29 12.72
C GLU A 39 -9.53 -2.55 12.94
N ASP A 40 -10.30 -2.93 11.94
CA ASP A 40 -11.06 -4.18 11.88
C ASP A 40 -10.80 -4.89 10.54
N PRO A 41 -10.36 -6.17 10.54
CA PRO A 41 -10.03 -6.88 9.31
C PRO A 41 -11.25 -7.21 8.43
N SER A 42 -12.46 -7.15 8.98
CA SER A 42 -13.70 -7.35 8.21
C SER A 42 -14.16 -6.07 7.51
N ALA A 43 -13.66 -4.91 7.95
CA ALA A 43 -14.02 -3.60 7.41
C ALA A 43 -12.84 -2.62 7.52
N ILE A 44 -11.85 -2.78 6.64
CA ILE A 44 -10.71 -1.86 6.56
C ILE A 44 -11.09 -0.61 5.77
N ALA A 45 -10.53 0.55 6.13
CA ALA A 45 -10.83 1.81 5.48
C ALA A 45 -9.73 2.23 4.51
N VAL A 46 -10.11 2.68 3.31
CA VAL A 46 -9.16 3.33 2.39
C VAL A 46 -8.78 4.69 2.98
N VAL A 47 -7.49 4.92 3.14
CA VAL A 47 -6.94 6.17 3.66
C VAL A 47 -6.63 7.12 2.51
N GLU A 48 -5.70 6.70 1.66
CA GLU A 48 -5.37 7.43 0.45
C GLU A 48 -4.78 6.50 -0.62
N SER A 49 -4.62 7.01 -1.83
CA SER A 49 -3.85 6.36 -2.89
C SER A 49 -2.82 7.33 -3.42
N VAL A 50 -1.55 6.98 -3.22
CA VAL A 50 -0.42 7.79 -3.64
C VAL A 50 0.06 7.31 -5.01
N ARG A 51 0.23 8.25 -5.94
CA ARG A 51 0.92 7.97 -7.20
C ARG A 51 2.41 7.89 -6.92
N ILE A 52 3.01 6.75 -7.20
CA ILE A 52 4.46 6.55 -7.06
C ILE A 52 5.22 6.95 -8.34
N GLY A 53 4.53 7.41 -9.39
CA GLY A 53 5.12 7.88 -10.65
C GLY A 53 4.92 6.89 -11.81
N GLU A 54 5.31 7.29 -13.03
CA GLU A 54 5.31 6.44 -14.23
C GLU A 54 6.38 5.34 -14.11
N TYR A 55 6.16 4.37 -13.23
CA TYR A 55 6.89 3.10 -13.24
C TYR A 55 6.55 2.33 -14.51
N ALA A 56 7.36 2.46 -15.56
CA ALA A 56 7.18 1.76 -16.82
C ALA A 56 7.07 0.24 -16.56
N PHE A 57 5.90 -0.31 -16.86
CA PHE A 57 5.59 -1.73 -16.71
C PHE A 57 6.56 -2.54 -17.58
N GLY A 58 7.57 -3.18 -16.96
CA GLY A 58 8.57 -4.01 -17.66
C GLY A 58 10.03 -3.78 -17.28
N GLU A 59 10.39 -2.65 -16.66
CA GLU A 59 11.79 -2.35 -16.28
C GLU A 59 12.05 -2.41 -14.77
N THR A 60 11.00 -2.39 -13.95
CA THR A 60 11.11 -2.38 -12.49
C THR A 60 11.07 -3.80 -11.93
N SER A 61 12.20 -4.26 -11.38
CA SER A 61 12.24 -5.51 -10.63
C SER A 61 11.34 -5.40 -9.39
N ARG A 62 10.74 -6.52 -8.93
CA ARG A 62 9.93 -6.57 -7.70
C ARG A 62 10.63 -5.94 -6.47
N GLU A 63 11.96 -5.95 -6.47
CA GLU A 63 12.81 -5.35 -5.43
C GLU A 63 12.75 -3.82 -5.41
N ASP A 64 12.78 -3.15 -6.58
CA ASP A 64 12.59 -1.70 -6.69
C ASP A 64 11.19 -1.28 -6.23
N ALA A 65 10.14 -2.00 -6.64
CA ALA A 65 8.78 -1.70 -6.22
C ALA A 65 8.61 -1.82 -4.69
N ARG A 66 9.29 -2.81 -4.08
CA ARG A 66 9.32 -3.00 -2.63
C ARG A 66 10.02 -1.85 -1.91
N GLU A 67 11.17 -1.39 -2.43
CA GLU A 67 11.86 -0.22 -1.87
C GLU A 67 11.02 1.04 -1.97
N THR A 68 10.37 1.28 -3.11
CA THR A 68 9.48 2.45 -3.27
C THR A 68 8.30 2.39 -2.32
N VAL A 69 7.59 1.27 -2.24
CA VAL A 69 6.46 1.10 -1.31
C VAL A 69 6.92 1.31 0.13
N ARG A 70 8.10 0.78 0.50
CA ARG A 70 8.68 1.00 1.83
C ARG A 70 9.00 2.48 2.06
N SER A 71 9.68 3.15 1.13
CA SER A 71 10.01 4.57 1.23
C SER A 71 8.77 5.43 1.37
N THR A 72 7.76 5.24 0.51
CA THR A 72 6.49 5.97 0.59
C THR A 72 5.75 5.68 1.90
N PHE A 73 5.81 4.44 2.39
CA PHE A 73 5.24 4.08 3.70
C PHE A 73 5.95 4.80 4.86
N GLU A 74 7.27 4.87 4.82
CA GLU A 74 8.06 5.59 5.83
C GLU A 74 7.82 7.10 5.78
N GLU A 75 7.72 7.69 4.58
CA GLU A 75 7.36 9.10 4.41
C GLU A 75 5.96 9.39 4.95
N TYR A 76 4.98 8.56 4.60
CA TYR A 76 3.61 8.66 5.11
C TYR A 76 3.57 8.60 6.64
N ARG A 77 4.32 7.67 7.26
CA ARG A 77 4.42 7.55 8.72
C ARG A 77 5.05 8.79 9.36
N ASN A 78 6.15 9.31 8.79
CA ASN A 78 6.83 10.49 9.35
C ASN A 78 5.99 11.77 9.21
N GLY A 79 5.03 11.83 8.30
CA GLY A 79 4.14 12.99 8.12
C GLY A 79 2.94 13.05 9.07
N ILE A 80 2.72 12.04 9.92
CA ILE A 80 1.57 11.93 10.83
C ILE A 80 1.95 12.23 12.30
N ASP A 81 3.22 12.53 12.57
CA ASP A 81 3.70 12.99 13.89
C ASP A 81 3.43 14.49 14.13
#